data_AF-A0AAV5DJD7-F1
#
_entry.id   AF-A0AAV5DJD7-F1
#
_cell.length_a   1.000
_cell.length_b   1.000
_cell.length_c   1.000
_cell.angle_alpha   90.00
_cell.angle_beta   90.00
_cell.angle_gamma   90.00
#
_symmetry.space_group_name_H-M   'P 1'
#
loop_
_entity.id
_entity.type
_entity.pdbx_description
1 polymer ?
#
loop_
_entity_poly.entity_id
_entity_poly.type
_entity_poly.pdbx_seq_one_letter_code
_entity_poly.pdbx_strand_id
1 'polypeptide(L)'
;MSVLDLARCPVLRRMMASSFKDAESDFDESSRGGLRSDPPNTRSAHNSTRGTRGLVSQKAWQGTKTQRRYWPARARALLAVFLPLAAAAAVYLKLRPRAVYLVDYACFRTNPICRVPFATFLEHSRVWPGFDERSVRFMTRLLERSGLGEETCLPYAQHYIPPSSRAEAELVIFSAIDDLLAKTNVSPQEIDILVVNCSLFAPTPSFTDMIMHRYKLRGWGAARG
;
A
#
# COMPACT_ATOMS: atom_id res chain seq x y z
N MET A 1 -0.22 17.49 -18.20
CA MET A 1 -1.36 17.38 -17.28
C MET A 1 -0.98 16.37 -16.23
N SER A 2 -0.96 16.79 -14.98
CA SER A 2 -0.54 15.95 -13.87
C SER A 2 -1.50 14.79 -13.68
N VAL A 3 -1.06 13.70 -13.03
CA VAL A 3 -1.92 12.56 -12.65
C VAL A 3 -3.19 13.01 -11.89
N LEU A 4 -3.20 14.24 -11.35
CA LEU A 4 -4.38 14.91 -10.80
C LEU A 4 -5.48 15.31 -11.81
N ASP A 5 -5.21 15.48 -13.10
CA ASP A 5 -6.25 15.85 -14.09
C ASP A 5 -7.11 14.66 -14.52
N LEU A 6 -6.59 13.42 -14.46
CA LEU A 6 -7.42 12.22 -14.64
C LEU A 6 -8.37 11.95 -13.45
N ALA A 7 -8.10 12.54 -12.29
CA ALA A 7 -8.90 12.34 -11.08
C ALA A 7 -10.22 13.16 -11.07
N ARG A 8 -10.43 14.06 -12.03
CA ARG A 8 -11.70 14.81 -12.18
C ARG A 8 -12.74 14.13 -13.07
N CYS A 9 -12.40 13.04 -13.75
CA CYS A 9 -13.38 12.28 -14.55
C CYS A 9 -14.15 11.28 -13.66
N PRO A 10 -15.49 11.43 -13.50
CA PRO A 10 -16.30 10.52 -12.66
C PRO A 10 -16.28 9.07 -13.15
N VAL A 11 -16.03 8.86 -14.45
CA VAL A 11 -15.98 7.54 -15.10
C VAL A 11 -14.68 6.80 -14.75
N LEU A 12 -13.55 7.50 -14.76
CA LEU A 12 -12.23 6.93 -14.44
C LEU A 12 -12.10 6.63 -12.94
N ARG A 13 -12.76 7.42 -12.08
CA ARG A 13 -12.85 7.18 -10.64
C ARG A 13 -13.57 5.86 -10.31
N ARG A 14 -14.55 5.44 -11.11
CA ARG A 14 -15.22 4.14 -10.95
C ARG A 14 -14.36 2.96 -11.43
N MET A 15 -13.60 3.14 -12.51
CA MET A 15 -12.66 2.11 -12.99
C MET A 15 -11.48 1.89 -12.06
N MET A 16 -10.90 2.96 -11.48
CA MET A 16 -9.82 2.78 -10.50
C MET A 16 -10.33 2.18 -9.18
N ALA A 17 -11.57 2.49 -8.78
CA ALA A 17 -12.18 1.93 -7.58
C ALA A 17 -12.53 0.43 -7.73
N SER A 18 -12.80 -0.07 -8.95
CA SER A 18 -12.96 -1.51 -9.18
C SER A 18 -11.60 -2.21 -9.16
N SER A 19 -10.57 -1.68 -9.84
CA SER A 19 -9.24 -2.30 -9.82
C SER A 19 -8.57 -2.31 -8.44
N PHE A 20 -8.86 -1.33 -7.57
CA PHE A 20 -8.36 -1.34 -6.19
C PHE A 20 -9.05 -2.41 -5.32
N LYS A 21 -10.32 -2.73 -5.60
CA LYS A 21 -11.04 -3.82 -4.92
C LYS A 21 -10.59 -5.20 -5.40
N ASP A 22 -10.27 -5.33 -6.68
CA ASP A 22 -9.82 -6.59 -7.28
C ASP A 22 -8.38 -6.94 -6.83
N ALA A 23 -7.53 -5.93 -6.57
CA ALA A 23 -6.18 -6.13 -6.03
C ALA A 23 -6.14 -6.54 -4.54
N GLU A 24 -7.18 -6.22 -3.77
CA GLU A 24 -7.26 -6.58 -2.34
C GLU A 24 -7.78 -8.02 -2.15
N SER A 25 -8.56 -8.55 -3.10
CA SER A 25 -8.99 -9.96 -3.10
C SER A 25 -7.89 -10.95 -3.48
N ASP A 26 -6.90 -10.55 -4.27
CA ASP A 26 -5.81 -11.44 -4.69
C ASP A 26 -4.72 -11.61 -3.62
N PHE A 27 -4.63 -10.71 -2.63
CA PHE A 27 -3.62 -10.78 -1.57
C PHE A 27 -4.01 -11.69 -0.39
N ASP A 28 -5.31 -11.89 -0.13
CA ASP A 28 -5.80 -12.68 1.00
C ASP A 28 -5.81 -14.21 0.74
N GLU A 29 -5.81 -14.64 -0.52
CA GLU A 29 -5.83 -16.06 -0.90
C GLU A 29 -4.44 -16.73 -0.74
N SER A 30 -3.33 -15.97 -0.76
CA SER A 30 -1.97 -16.52 -0.75
C SER A 30 -1.36 -16.80 0.63
N SER A 31 -2.03 -16.45 1.75
CA SER A 31 -1.44 -16.53 3.10
C SER A 31 -1.88 -17.73 3.95
N ARG A 32 -2.63 -18.70 3.40
CA ARG A 32 -3.02 -19.93 4.13
C ARG A 32 -2.34 -21.18 3.57
N GLY A 33 -1.04 -21.29 3.81
CA GLY A 33 -0.26 -22.48 3.47
C GLY A 33 0.86 -22.79 4.46
N GLY A 34 0.53 -23.52 5.54
CA GLY A 34 1.42 -24.47 6.24
C GLY A 34 2.58 -23.95 7.11
N LEU A 35 2.58 -24.35 8.39
CA LEU A 35 3.50 -25.37 8.95
C LEU A 35 3.39 -25.43 10.49
N ARG A 36 3.12 -26.64 11.00
CA ARG A 36 3.29 -27.04 12.40
C ARG A 36 4.76 -27.35 12.65
N SER A 37 5.28 -26.96 13.81
CA SER A 37 6.53 -27.49 14.36
C SER A 37 6.41 -27.63 15.89
N ASP A 38 6.72 -28.83 16.36
CA ASP A 38 6.83 -29.25 17.76
C ASP A 38 7.97 -28.52 18.51
N PRO A 39 7.97 -28.53 19.86
CA PRO A 39 9.20 -28.36 20.64
C PRO A 39 9.61 -29.62 21.42
N PRO A 40 10.92 -29.77 21.76
CA PRO A 40 11.48 -30.98 22.35
C PRO A 40 11.46 -31.01 23.89
N ASN A 41 11.62 -32.25 24.34
CA ASN A 41 11.74 -32.80 25.69
C ASN A 41 13.00 -32.32 26.45
N THR A 42 12.97 -32.22 27.79
CA THR A 42 13.72 -33.12 28.71
C THR A 42 13.72 -32.71 30.20
N ARG A 43 13.43 -33.74 31.02
CA ARG A 43 13.94 -34.12 32.38
C ARG A 43 13.65 -33.19 33.57
N SER A 44 12.87 -33.59 34.59
CA SER A 44 12.86 -34.76 35.50
C SER A 44 13.51 -34.43 36.85
N ALA A 45 12.71 -34.49 37.92
CA ALA A 45 13.08 -35.13 39.19
C ALA A 45 11.84 -35.21 40.10
N HIS A 46 11.26 -36.40 40.21
CA HIS A 46 10.36 -36.80 41.28
C HIS A 46 11.17 -37.65 42.27
N ASN A 47 11.02 -37.41 43.56
CA ASN A 47 11.04 -38.39 44.66
C ASN A 47 10.52 -37.66 45.91
N SER A 48 9.33 -37.99 46.41
CA SER A 48 9.00 -39.09 47.34
C SER A 48 9.58 -38.89 48.73
N THR A 49 8.71 -38.67 49.72
CA THR A 49 8.65 -39.49 50.95
C THR A 49 7.41 -39.15 51.80
N ARG A 50 6.88 -40.19 52.44
CA ARG A 50 5.68 -40.26 53.29
C ARG A 50 5.95 -39.83 54.74
N GLY A 51 4.85 -39.53 55.44
CA GLY A 51 4.70 -39.70 56.89
C GLY A 51 4.79 -38.38 57.66
N THR A 52 4.05 -38.10 58.72
CA THR A 52 3.14 -38.89 59.58
C THR A 52 2.38 -37.88 60.45
N ARG A 53 1.27 -38.33 61.05
CA ARG A 53 0.43 -37.57 61.99
C ARG A 53 1.24 -37.05 63.19
N GLY A 54 0.86 -35.88 63.70
CA GLY A 54 1.26 -35.39 65.01
C GLY A 54 0.37 -34.22 65.44
N LEU A 55 -0.47 -34.46 66.45
CA LEU A 55 -1.22 -33.45 67.19
C LEU A 55 -0.27 -32.47 67.90
N VAL A 56 -0.80 -31.29 68.27
CA VAL A 56 -0.58 -30.55 69.53
C VAL A 56 -0.33 -29.05 69.34
N SER A 57 -1.03 -28.28 70.17
CA SER A 57 -0.77 -26.92 70.64
C SER A 57 -1.12 -25.75 69.72
N GLN A 58 -2.33 -25.24 69.97
CA GLN A 58 -2.50 -23.82 70.26
C GLN A 58 -1.40 -23.34 71.22
N LYS A 59 -0.57 -22.40 70.77
CA LYS A 59 -0.02 -21.37 71.66
C LYS A 59 0.44 -20.16 70.86
N ALA A 60 -0.29 -19.07 71.07
CA ALA A 60 0.14 -17.68 71.06
C ALA A 60 1.44 -17.35 70.30
N TRP A 61 1.28 -16.69 69.15
CA TRP A 61 2.17 -15.62 68.74
C TRP A 61 1.33 -14.42 68.31
N GLN A 62 1.03 -13.57 69.29
CA GLN A 62 0.70 -12.18 69.02
C GLN A 62 2.00 -11.48 68.59
N GLY A 63 2.00 -10.89 67.40
CA GLY A 63 3.11 -10.04 66.96
C GLY A 63 3.06 -9.82 65.46
N THR A 64 3.01 -8.54 65.07
CA THR A 64 3.05 -8.00 63.71
C THR A 64 1.86 -8.34 62.81
N LYS A 65 0.74 -7.65 63.04
CA LYS A 65 -0.19 -7.31 61.96
C LYS A 65 0.61 -6.49 60.94
N THR A 66 1.11 -7.13 59.90
CA THR A 66 1.55 -6.48 58.66
C THR A 66 0.41 -5.56 58.26
N GLN A 67 0.63 -4.25 58.34
CA GLN A 67 -0.31 -3.28 57.82
C GLN A 67 -0.46 -3.54 56.32
N ARG A 68 -1.45 -4.38 55.96
CA ARG A 68 -2.08 -4.26 54.65
C ARG A 68 -2.66 -2.87 54.64
N ARG A 69 -1.97 -1.99 53.94
CA ARG A 69 -2.40 -0.63 53.64
C ARG A 69 -3.65 -0.75 52.77
N TYR A 70 -4.79 -1.02 53.40
CA TYR A 70 -6.08 -1.11 52.75
C TYR A 70 -6.35 0.28 52.19
N TRP A 71 -6.18 0.41 50.87
CA TRP A 71 -6.59 1.62 50.17
C TRP A 71 -8.04 1.93 50.53
N PRO A 72 -8.37 3.18 50.91
CA PRO A 72 -9.73 3.53 51.29
C PRO A 72 -10.65 3.14 50.13
N ALA A 73 -11.86 2.62 50.42
CA ALA A 73 -12.78 2.11 49.41
C ALA A 73 -13.02 3.11 48.25
N ARG A 74 -12.98 4.41 48.57
CA ARG A 74 -13.02 5.52 47.62
C ARG A 74 -11.91 5.46 46.57
N ALA A 75 -10.71 5.12 46.99
CA ALA A 75 -9.54 5.09 46.13
C ALA A 75 -9.53 3.85 45.20
N ARG A 76 -10.12 2.73 45.64
CA ARG A 76 -10.42 1.58 44.76
C ARG A 76 -11.48 1.91 43.70
N ALA A 77 -12.53 2.63 44.10
CA ALA A 77 -13.58 3.07 43.17
C ALA A 77 -13.02 4.04 42.11
N LEU A 78 -12.14 4.97 42.49
CA LEU A 78 -11.46 5.86 41.55
C LEU A 78 -10.59 5.07 40.55
N LEU A 79 -9.76 4.14 41.02
CA LEU A 79 -8.94 3.30 40.13
C LEU A 79 -9.79 2.46 39.16
N ALA A 80 -10.93 1.93 39.61
CA ALA A 80 -11.83 1.14 38.77
C ALA A 80 -12.46 1.94 37.62
N VAL A 81 -12.52 3.27 37.70
CA VAL A 81 -13.05 4.15 36.64
C VAL A 81 -11.94 4.76 35.80
N PHE A 82 -10.87 5.27 36.43
CA PHE A 82 -9.78 5.93 35.71
C PHE A 82 -8.93 4.95 34.90
N LEU A 83 -8.72 3.72 35.37
CA LEU A 83 -7.94 2.72 34.65
C LEU A 83 -8.59 2.30 33.31
N PRO A 84 -9.89 1.92 33.25
CA PRO A 84 -10.53 1.64 31.96
C PRO A 84 -10.69 2.89 31.10
N LEU A 85 -10.91 4.08 31.68
CA LEU A 85 -10.98 5.32 30.91
C LEU A 85 -9.64 5.66 30.25
N ALA A 86 -8.53 5.52 30.98
CA ALA A 86 -7.19 5.71 30.45
C ALA A 86 -6.83 4.64 29.40
N ALA A 87 -7.21 3.37 29.64
CA ALA A 87 -7.04 2.31 28.65
C ALA A 87 -7.84 2.57 27.38
N ALA A 88 -9.11 3.00 27.50
CA ALA A 88 -9.95 3.37 26.37
C ALA A 88 -9.39 4.58 25.61
N ALA A 89 -8.88 5.60 26.31
CA ALA A 89 -8.21 6.74 25.69
C ALA A 89 -6.93 6.32 24.95
N ALA A 90 -6.10 5.46 25.53
CA ALA A 90 -4.88 4.95 24.88
C ALA A 90 -5.20 4.10 23.65
N VAL A 91 -6.23 3.26 23.72
CA VAL A 91 -6.72 2.47 22.58
C VAL A 91 -7.28 3.39 21.50
N TYR A 92 -8.08 4.40 21.86
CA TYR A 92 -8.61 5.39 20.93
C TYR A 92 -7.49 6.18 20.22
N LEU A 93 -6.44 6.58 20.94
CA LEU A 93 -5.29 7.27 20.35
C LEU A 93 -4.47 6.35 19.43
N LYS A 94 -4.35 5.05 19.74
CA LYS A 94 -3.68 4.08 18.85
C LYS A 94 -4.51 3.71 17.62
N LEU A 95 -5.83 3.68 17.78
CA LEU A 95 -6.78 3.41 16.68
C LEU A 95 -7.01 4.64 15.81
N ARG A 96 -6.56 5.83 16.23
CA ARG A 96 -6.65 7.01 15.36
C ARG A 96 -5.83 6.74 14.10
N PRO A 97 -6.43 6.91 12.90
CA PRO A 97 -5.68 6.80 11.67
C PRO A 97 -4.55 7.82 11.69
N ARG A 98 -3.32 7.35 11.43
CA ARG A 98 -2.18 8.25 11.25
C ARG A 98 -2.43 9.07 10.00
N ALA A 99 -2.24 10.37 10.10
CA ALA A 99 -2.38 11.24 8.95
C ALA A 99 -1.31 10.89 7.90
N VAL A 100 -1.74 10.68 6.66
CA VAL A 100 -0.88 10.46 5.50
C VAL A 100 -0.89 11.74 4.69
N TYR A 101 0.29 12.23 4.34
CA TYR A 101 0.47 13.49 3.63
C TYR A 101 1.16 13.25 2.29
N LEU A 102 0.68 13.95 1.26
CA LEU A 102 1.40 14.07 -0.01
C LEU A 102 2.48 15.14 0.17
N VAL A 103 3.74 14.74 0.05
CA VAL A 103 4.89 15.65 0.19
C VAL A 103 5.09 16.47 -1.08
N ASP A 104 5.15 15.79 -2.24
CA ASP A 104 5.35 16.45 -3.53
C ASP A 104 4.83 15.56 -4.68
N TYR A 105 4.74 16.13 -5.88
CA TYR A 105 4.39 15.44 -7.11
C TYR A 105 5.19 15.99 -8.31
N ALA A 106 5.45 15.11 -9.27
CA ALA A 106 6.07 15.47 -10.53
C ALA A 106 5.33 14.79 -11.68
N CYS A 107 5.29 15.46 -12.82
CA CYS A 107 4.53 15.02 -13.97
C CYS A 107 5.30 15.32 -15.23
N PHE A 108 5.40 14.32 -16.10
CA PHE A 108 6.00 14.49 -17.40
C PHE A 108 5.11 15.38 -18.28
N ARG A 109 5.72 16.40 -18.90
CA ARG A 109 5.05 17.24 -19.88
C ARG A 109 5.62 16.93 -21.25
N THR A 110 4.80 16.30 -22.08
CA THR A 110 5.09 16.02 -23.48
C THR A 110 5.22 17.31 -24.29
N ASN A 111 6.01 17.25 -25.36
CA ASN A 111 6.16 18.34 -26.33
C ASN A 111 4.82 18.56 -27.06
N PRO A 112 4.40 19.81 -27.33
CA PRO A 112 3.21 20.11 -28.12
C PRO A 112 3.13 19.41 -29.48
N ILE A 113 4.26 19.02 -30.06
CA ILE A 113 4.32 18.23 -31.32
C ILE A 113 3.64 16.86 -31.15
N CYS A 114 3.58 16.31 -29.94
CA CYS A 114 2.94 15.02 -29.64
C CYS A 114 1.42 15.12 -29.47
N ARG A 115 0.83 16.28 -29.73
CA ARG A 115 -0.62 16.51 -29.68
C ARG A 115 -1.34 15.66 -30.72
N VAL A 116 -2.46 15.06 -30.30
CA VAL A 116 -3.32 14.27 -31.17
C VAL A 116 -4.75 14.84 -31.11
N PRO A 117 -5.14 15.64 -32.11
CA PRO A 117 -6.52 16.07 -32.27
C PRO A 117 -7.47 14.89 -32.42
N PHE A 118 -8.75 15.10 -32.09
CA PHE A 118 -9.74 14.03 -32.15
C PHE A 118 -9.89 13.44 -33.56
N ALA A 119 -9.81 14.29 -34.59
CA ALA A 119 -9.84 13.86 -35.99
C ALA A 119 -8.72 12.86 -36.29
N THR A 120 -7.48 13.20 -35.92
CA THR A 120 -6.30 12.34 -36.13
C THR A 120 -6.44 11.01 -35.39
N PHE A 121 -6.92 11.04 -34.14
CA PHE A 121 -7.14 9.81 -33.37
C PHE A 121 -8.18 8.89 -34.03
N LEU A 122 -9.29 9.46 -34.53
CA LEU A 122 -10.36 8.69 -35.17
C LEU A 122 -9.94 8.13 -36.53
N GLU A 123 -9.19 8.90 -37.32
CA GLU A 123 -8.60 8.43 -38.58
C GLU A 123 -7.67 7.25 -38.33
N HIS A 124 -6.75 7.39 -37.37
CA HIS A 124 -5.84 6.32 -36.99
C HIS A 124 -6.58 5.08 -36.48
N SER A 125 -7.65 5.27 -35.71
CA SER A 125 -8.49 4.17 -35.20
C SER A 125 -9.20 3.41 -36.32
N ARG A 126 -9.57 4.06 -37.42
CA ARG A 126 -10.22 3.40 -38.58
C ARG A 126 -9.27 2.61 -39.45
N VAL A 127 -8.01 3.06 -39.55
CA VAL A 127 -6.97 2.37 -40.33
C VAL A 127 -6.39 1.20 -39.55
N TRP A 128 -6.51 1.20 -38.22
CA TRP A 128 -5.99 0.13 -37.37
C TRP A 128 -6.76 -1.18 -37.58
N PRO A 129 -6.09 -2.28 -37.99
CA PRO A 129 -6.76 -3.55 -38.34
C PRO A 129 -7.44 -4.25 -37.15
N GLY A 130 -7.13 -3.83 -35.91
CA GLY A 130 -7.74 -4.36 -34.70
C GLY A 130 -9.05 -3.69 -34.28
N PHE A 131 -9.52 -2.66 -35.00
CA PHE A 131 -10.77 -1.97 -34.67
C PHE A 131 -11.80 -2.10 -35.79
N ASP A 132 -12.98 -2.54 -35.40
CA ASP A 132 -14.19 -2.57 -36.22
C ASP A 132 -15.00 -1.28 -36.06
N GLU A 133 -15.85 -0.96 -37.04
CA GLU A 133 -16.62 0.30 -37.07
C GLU A 133 -17.48 0.52 -35.81
N ARG A 134 -17.95 -0.57 -35.17
CA ARG A 134 -18.68 -0.49 -33.90
C ARG A 134 -17.79 0.01 -32.76
N SER A 135 -16.57 -0.52 -32.67
CA SER A 135 -15.54 -0.11 -31.71
C SER A 135 -15.11 1.33 -31.94
N VAL A 136 -14.89 1.73 -33.21
CA VAL A 136 -14.59 3.13 -33.57
C VAL A 136 -15.71 4.05 -33.11
N ARG A 137 -16.97 3.74 -33.43
CA ARG A 137 -18.11 4.55 -33.01
C ARG A 137 -18.27 4.62 -31.50
N PHE A 138 -17.96 3.55 -30.78
CA PHE A 138 -17.94 3.54 -29.33
C PHE A 138 -16.84 4.48 -28.78
N MET A 139 -15.62 4.37 -29.30
CA MET A 139 -14.49 5.23 -28.94
C MET A 139 -14.78 6.71 -29.23
N THR A 140 -15.44 7.03 -30.35
CA THR A 140 -15.87 8.41 -30.66
C THR A 140 -16.77 8.97 -29.58
N ARG A 141 -17.83 8.25 -29.20
CA ARG A 141 -18.76 8.69 -28.14
C ARG A 141 -18.08 8.81 -26.78
N LEU A 142 -17.12 7.92 -26.51
CA LEU A 142 -16.34 7.97 -25.29
C LEU A 142 -15.46 9.23 -25.28
N LEU A 143 -14.78 9.52 -26.38
CA LEU A 143 -13.90 10.67 -26.55
C LEU A 143 -14.68 11.98 -26.36
N GLU A 144 -15.83 12.13 -27.02
CA GLU A 144 -16.72 13.30 -26.90
C GLU A 144 -17.22 13.55 -25.47
N ARG A 145 -17.31 12.50 -24.63
CA ARG A 145 -17.82 12.57 -23.25
C ARG A 145 -16.73 12.44 -22.19
N SER A 146 -15.47 12.27 -22.61
CA SER A 146 -14.34 12.02 -21.71
C SER A 146 -13.83 13.26 -20.99
N GLY A 147 -14.21 14.46 -21.46
CA GLY A 147 -13.64 15.72 -20.99
C GLY A 147 -12.20 15.97 -21.47
N LEU A 148 -11.68 15.14 -22.38
CA LEU A 148 -10.41 15.40 -23.06
C LEU A 148 -10.55 16.61 -24.00
N GLY A 149 -9.46 17.33 -24.19
CA GLY A 149 -9.39 18.46 -25.13
C GLY A 149 -8.56 18.13 -26.36
N GLU A 150 -8.63 19.00 -27.36
CA GLU A 150 -7.84 18.87 -28.60
C GLU A 150 -6.31 18.97 -28.37
N GLU A 151 -5.88 19.44 -27.19
CA GLU A 151 -4.47 19.51 -26.77
C GLU A 151 -3.94 18.21 -26.15
N THR A 152 -4.76 17.15 -26.11
CA THR A 152 -4.35 15.86 -25.54
C THR A 152 -3.18 15.29 -26.33
N CYS A 153 -2.12 14.91 -25.63
CA CYS A 153 -0.92 14.34 -26.23
C CYS A 153 -0.87 12.84 -26.01
N LEU A 154 -0.46 12.10 -27.03
CA LEU A 154 -0.11 10.70 -26.93
C LEU A 154 1.41 10.54 -27.05
N PRO A 155 1.99 9.53 -26.37
CA PRO A 155 3.36 9.10 -26.61
C PRO A 155 3.65 9.02 -28.12
N TYR A 156 4.75 9.61 -28.58
CA TYR A 156 5.25 9.61 -29.96
C TYR A 156 5.25 8.22 -30.60
N ALA A 157 5.56 7.19 -29.83
CA ALA A 157 5.49 5.79 -30.21
C ALA A 157 4.10 5.34 -30.66
N GLN A 158 3.03 5.99 -30.21
CA GLN A 158 1.65 5.71 -30.60
C GLN A 158 1.20 6.47 -31.86
N HIS A 159 2.06 7.33 -32.44
CA HIS A 159 1.79 8.00 -33.72
C HIS A 159 2.17 7.14 -34.93
N TYR A 160 2.83 6.00 -34.70
CA TYR A 160 3.26 5.07 -35.75
C TYR A 160 2.57 3.70 -35.62
N ILE A 161 2.36 3.05 -36.77
CA ILE A 161 1.86 1.69 -36.86
C ILE A 161 3.01 0.78 -37.31
N PRO A 162 3.41 -0.25 -36.54
CA PRO A 162 2.95 -0.62 -35.20
C PRO A 162 3.59 0.24 -34.08
N PRO A 163 2.91 0.42 -32.93
CA PRO A 163 3.39 1.28 -31.86
C PRO A 163 4.53 0.65 -31.05
N SER A 164 5.53 1.46 -30.68
CA SER A 164 6.72 1.03 -29.90
C SER A 164 6.79 1.68 -28.51
N SER A 165 5.99 1.20 -27.56
CA SER A 165 5.72 1.91 -26.29
C SER A 165 6.84 1.90 -25.24
N ARG A 166 7.83 1.01 -25.33
CA ARG A 166 8.77 0.77 -24.22
C ARG A 166 9.71 1.94 -23.94
N ALA A 167 10.47 2.38 -24.94
CA ALA A 167 11.49 3.41 -24.75
C ALA A 167 10.89 4.73 -24.26
N GLU A 168 9.69 5.06 -24.74
CA GLU A 168 9.01 6.27 -24.35
C GLU A 168 8.37 6.17 -22.95
N ALA A 169 7.80 5.02 -22.60
CA ALA A 169 7.32 4.80 -21.24
C ALA A 169 8.47 4.92 -20.23
N GLU A 170 9.66 4.38 -20.55
CA GLU A 170 10.87 4.55 -19.74
C GLU A 170 11.25 6.03 -19.59
N LEU A 171 11.26 6.79 -20.68
CA LEU A 171 11.55 8.22 -20.66
C LEU A 171 10.58 8.97 -19.74
N VAL A 172 9.27 8.75 -19.90
CA VAL A 172 8.21 9.41 -19.14
C VAL A 172 8.33 9.10 -17.65
N ILE A 173 8.46 7.81 -17.31
CA ILE A 173 8.52 7.35 -15.92
C ILE A 173 9.80 7.87 -15.26
N PHE A 174 10.96 7.72 -15.90
CA PHE A 174 12.22 8.11 -15.28
C PHE A 174 12.33 9.62 -15.13
N SER A 175 11.92 10.41 -16.14
CA SER A 175 11.92 11.88 -16.04
C SER A 175 11.04 12.37 -14.89
N ALA A 176 9.85 11.77 -14.71
CA ALA A 176 8.95 12.16 -13.62
C ALA A 176 9.54 11.81 -12.24
N ILE A 177 10.20 10.65 -12.10
CA ILE A 177 10.86 10.27 -10.84
C ILE A 177 12.07 11.16 -10.56
N ASP A 178 12.91 11.41 -11.57
CA ASP A 178 14.09 12.28 -11.46
C ASP A 178 13.68 13.69 -10.99
N ASP A 179 12.64 14.27 -11.60
CA ASP A 179 12.08 15.57 -11.19
C ASP A 179 11.55 15.54 -9.74
N LEU A 180 10.89 14.46 -9.33
CA LEU A 180 10.34 14.34 -7.97
C LEU A 180 11.45 14.25 -6.92
N LEU A 181 12.47 13.43 -7.19
CA LEU A 181 13.62 13.27 -6.30
C LEU A 181 14.42 14.57 -6.21
N ALA A 182 14.58 15.29 -7.33
CA ALA A 182 15.27 16.58 -7.35
C ALA A 182 14.53 17.65 -6.53
N LYS A 183 13.20 17.70 -6.58
CA LYS A 183 12.39 18.66 -5.80
C LYS A 183 12.37 18.35 -4.31
N THR A 184 12.24 17.08 -3.95
CA THR A 184 12.11 16.64 -2.56
C THR A 184 13.44 16.48 -1.84
N ASN A 185 14.54 16.31 -2.59
CA ASN A 185 15.87 15.99 -2.09
C ASN A 185 15.89 14.72 -1.22
N VAL A 186 14.95 13.79 -1.48
CA VAL A 186 14.85 12.50 -0.79
C VAL A 186 15.78 11.50 -1.47
N SER A 187 16.54 10.75 -0.66
CA SER A 187 17.38 9.69 -1.22
C SER A 187 16.53 8.49 -1.65
N PRO A 188 16.80 7.85 -2.80
CA PRO A 188 16.06 6.66 -3.22
C PRO A 188 16.09 5.51 -2.20
N GLN A 189 17.10 5.47 -1.32
CA GLN A 189 17.24 4.46 -0.27
C GLN A 189 16.26 4.66 0.90
N GLU A 190 15.68 5.85 1.05
CA GLU A 190 14.66 6.16 2.06
C GLU A 190 13.24 5.76 1.61
N ILE A 191 13.06 5.38 0.35
CA ILE A 191 11.75 4.95 -0.18
C ILE A 191 11.52 3.48 0.16
N ASP A 192 10.58 3.23 1.08
CA ASP A 192 10.24 1.87 1.53
C ASP A 192 9.22 1.16 0.61
N ILE A 193 8.31 1.92 -0.02
CA ILE A 193 7.21 1.36 -0.82
C ILE A 193 7.13 2.08 -2.16
N LEU A 194 7.13 1.31 -3.24
CA LEU A 194 6.88 1.78 -4.60
C LEU A 194 5.58 1.14 -5.11
N VAL A 195 4.65 1.97 -5.58
CA VAL A 195 3.41 1.54 -6.24
C VAL A 195 3.42 2.05 -7.67
N VAL A 196 3.32 1.13 -8.63
CA VAL A 196 3.26 1.45 -10.06
C VAL A 196 1.94 0.94 -10.63
N ASN A 197 1.23 1.80 -11.36
CA ASN A 197 0.00 1.43 -12.07
C ASN A 197 0.16 1.77 -13.56
N CYS A 198 -0.12 0.80 -14.42
CA CYS A 198 -0.21 0.99 -15.86
C CYS A 198 -1.27 0.03 -16.43
N SER A 199 -2.22 0.56 -17.20
CA SER A 199 -3.26 -0.23 -17.89
C SER A 199 -3.03 -0.33 -19.40
N LEU A 200 -2.04 0.39 -19.94
CA LEU A 200 -1.80 0.49 -21.38
C LEU A 200 -0.77 -0.51 -21.88
N PHE A 201 0.21 -0.86 -21.05
CA PHE A 201 1.37 -1.65 -21.44
C PHE A 201 2.02 -2.31 -20.22
N ALA A 202 2.34 -3.60 -20.31
CA ALA A 202 3.02 -4.35 -19.27
C ALA A 202 4.27 -5.04 -19.86
N PRO A 203 5.44 -4.37 -19.87
CA PRO A 203 6.67 -4.96 -20.37
C PRO A 203 7.21 -6.04 -19.44
N THR A 204 8.06 -6.91 -19.99
CA THR A 204 8.97 -7.76 -19.22
C THR A 204 10.41 -7.29 -19.50
N PRO A 205 11.20 -6.87 -18.49
CA PRO A 205 10.86 -6.77 -17.06
C PRO A 205 9.77 -5.72 -16.76
N SER A 206 9.11 -5.83 -15.60
CA SER A 206 8.02 -4.93 -15.22
C SER A 206 8.53 -3.50 -14.94
N PHE A 207 7.65 -2.50 -15.01
CA PHE A 207 8.04 -1.12 -14.66
C PHE A 207 8.59 -1.01 -13.24
N THR A 208 8.02 -1.75 -12.29
CA THR A 208 8.51 -1.81 -10.91
C THR A 208 9.95 -2.32 -10.88
N ASP A 209 10.26 -3.42 -11.58
CA ASP A 209 11.63 -3.96 -11.64
C ASP A 209 12.61 -2.96 -12.23
N MET A 210 12.19 -2.27 -13.30
CA MET A 210 13.01 -1.29 -13.99
C MET A 210 13.33 -0.09 -13.10
N ILE A 211 12.34 0.41 -12.36
CA ILE A 211 12.51 1.51 -11.39
C ILE A 211 13.40 1.07 -10.22
N MET A 212 13.11 -0.08 -9.62
CA MET A 212 13.91 -0.61 -8.51
C MET A 212 15.36 -0.82 -8.90
N HIS A 213 15.60 -1.35 -10.11
CA HIS A 213 16.95 -1.57 -10.63
C HIS A 213 17.71 -0.26 -10.87
N ARG A 214 17.07 0.73 -11.51
CA ARG A 214 17.72 2.00 -11.87
C ARG A 214 18.09 2.83 -10.64
N TYR A 215 17.15 2.98 -9.70
CA TYR A 215 17.34 3.82 -8.52
C TYR A 215 17.90 3.08 -7.31
N LYS A 216 18.10 1.76 -7.42
CA LYS A 216 18.62 0.89 -6.35
C LYS A 216 17.81 1.07 -5.05
N LEU A 217 16.49 1.00 -5.19
CA LEU A 217 15.57 1.14 -4.06
C LEU A 217 15.83 0.05 -3.00
N ARG A 218 15.45 0.36 -1.77
CA ARG A 218 15.61 -0.54 -0.63
C ARG A 218 14.80 -1.83 -0.87
N GLY A 219 15.46 -2.98 -0.76
CA GLY A 219 14.86 -4.30 -1.00
C GLY A 219 15.27 -5.01 -2.30
N TRP A 220 15.76 -4.28 -3.31
CA TRP A 220 16.22 -4.89 -4.58
C TRP A 220 17.36 -5.91 -4.40
N GLY A 221 18.27 -5.65 -3.46
CA GLY A 221 19.39 -6.55 -3.15
C GLY A 221 19.00 -7.81 -2.37
N ALA A 222 17.81 -7.84 -1.74
CA ALA A 222 17.36 -8.99 -0.94
C ALA A 222 16.66 -10.06 -1.79
N ALA A 223 16.17 -9.72 -2.97
CA ALA A 223 15.43 -10.64 -3.86
C ALA A 223 16.33 -11.50 -4.77
N ARG A 224 17.67 -11.39 -4.65
CA ARG A 224 18.64 -12.15 -5.47
C ARG A 224 19.65 -12.97 -4.65
N GLY A 225 19.36 -13.24 -3.38
CA GLY A 225 20.16 -14.06 -2.47
C GLY A 225 19.52 -15.40 -2.18
#